data_AF-A0A1S6YGL6-F1
#
_entry.id   AF-A0A1S6YGL6-F1
#
_cell.length_a   1.000
_cell.length_b   1.000
_cell.length_c   1.000
_cell.angle_alpha   90.00
_cell.angle_beta   90.00
_cell.angle_gamma   90.00
#
_symmetry.space_group_name_H-M   'P 1'
#
loop_
_entity.id
_entity.type
_entity.pdbx_description
1 polymer ?
#
loop_
_entity_poly.entity_id
_entity_poly.type
_entity_poly.pdbx_seq_one_letter_code
_entity_poly.pdbx_strand_id
1 'polypeptide(L)'
;LKTLKGLFLDGSLTLPIKGQQVLFVQSPIIHSDAYTSVILKQATLSTEEDPEQALWSVHTKNIWLLPNNQLAFSHGVLSFGVVPLLYIPFFYYPKDEFIGNPVFGLRSRAGAFIQTTTYLLGKRPKSAYPPSFGTQSPAQEEAPNYLKISADYYSALGGMAGISTFFQAKDYLPFVRFSAYIGASRTVHQGGNGAYS
;
A
#
# COMPACT_ATOMS: atom_id res chain seq x y z
N LEU A 1 -31.47 -19.37 -8.70
CA LEU A 1 -30.45 -18.57 -9.41
C LEU A 1 -29.39 -19.53 -9.90
N LYS A 2 -29.22 -19.65 -11.22
CA LYS A 2 -28.32 -20.63 -11.84
C LYS A 2 -26.90 -20.07 -11.75
N THR A 3 -26.08 -20.67 -10.90
CA THR A 3 -24.71 -20.25 -10.61
C THR A 3 -23.82 -20.50 -11.84
N LEU A 4 -23.33 -19.43 -12.48
CA LEU A 4 -22.47 -19.52 -13.66
C LEU A 4 -21.00 -19.43 -13.25
N LYS A 5 -20.27 -20.52 -13.50
CA LYS A 5 -18.82 -20.63 -13.33
C LYS A 5 -18.20 -20.75 -14.73
N GLY A 6 -17.22 -19.92 -15.06
CA GLY A 6 -16.61 -19.86 -16.39
C GLY A 6 -15.08 -19.92 -16.33
N LEU A 7 -14.49 -20.64 -17.28
CA LEU A 7 -13.07 -20.58 -17.61
C LEU A 7 -12.96 -19.98 -19.01
N PHE A 8 -12.35 -18.80 -19.11
CA PHE A 8 -12.08 -18.16 -20.40
C PHE A 8 -10.58 -18.26 -20.67
N LEU A 9 -10.26 -18.70 -21.88
CA LEU A 9 -8.89 -18.78 -22.38
C LEU A 9 -8.68 -17.57 -23.29
N ASP A 10 -7.59 -16.85 -23.05
CA ASP A 10 -7.18 -15.65 -23.78
C ASP A 10 -8.24 -14.54 -23.78
N GLY A 11 -8.46 -13.96 -22.61
CA GLY A 11 -9.46 -12.91 -22.40
C GLY A 11 -8.82 -11.55 -22.08
N SER A 12 -9.45 -10.49 -22.59
CA SER A 12 -9.20 -9.12 -22.15
C SER A 12 -10.32 -8.64 -21.22
N LEU A 13 -9.95 -7.88 -20.20
CA LEU A 13 -10.87 -7.16 -19.33
C LEU A 13 -10.53 -5.67 -19.33
N THR A 14 -11.58 -4.85 -19.32
CA THR A 14 -11.46 -3.39 -19.26
C THR A 14 -11.99 -2.94 -17.91
N LEU A 15 -11.09 -2.41 -17.07
CA LEU A 15 -11.42 -1.98 -15.72
C LEU A 15 -11.44 -0.45 -15.64
N PRO A 16 -12.56 0.18 -15.23
CA PRO A 16 -12.57 1.61 -14.96
C PRO A 16 -11.83 1.92 -13.65
N ILE A 17 -10.85 2.82 -13.71
CA ILE A 17 -10.19 3.40 -12.53
C ILE A 17 -10.76 4.81 -12.28
N LYS A 18 -10.79 5.25 -11.02
CA LYS A 18 -11.19 6.61 -10.65
C LYS A 18 -10.42 7.65 -11.50
N GLY A 19 -11.13 8.63 -12.05
CA GLY A 19 -10.52 9.71 -12.84
C GLY A 19 -10.51 9.49 -14.35
N GLN A 20 -11.48 8.74 -14.90
CA GLN A 20 -11.67 8.51 -16.34
C GLN A 20 -10.56 7.68 -17.02
N GLN A 21 -9.61 7.16 -16.25
CA GLN A 21 -8.59 6.25 -16.74
C GLN A 21 -9.13 4.83 -16.81
N VAL A 22 -8.74 4.11 -17.86
CA VAL A 22 -9.12 2.73 -18.11
C VAL A 22 -7.87 1.87 -18.02
N LEU A 23 -8.01 0.70 -17.39
CA LEU A 23 -6.96 -0.29 -17.30
C LEU A 23 -7.36 -1.51 -18.13
N PHE A 24 -6.53 -1.85 -19.10
CA PHE A 24 -6.66 -3.07 -19.86
C PHE A 24 -5.89 -4.17 -19.14
N VAL A 25 -6.57 -5.29 -18.92
CA VAL A 25 -6.01 -6.46 -18.28
C VAL A 25 -6.15 -7.63 -19.24
N GLN A 26 -5.02 -8.06 -19.78
CA GLN A 26 -4.96 -9.23 -20.65
C GLN A 26 -4.50 -10.44 -19.85
N SER A 27 -5.19 -11.56 -20.00
CA SER A 27 -4.90 -12.77 -19.26
C SER A 27 -5.18 -14.02 -20.09
N PRO A 28 -4.20 -14.93 -20.26
CA PRO A 28 -4.41 -16.20 -20.93
C PRO A 28 -5.46 -17.07 -20.24
N ILE A 29 -5.65 -16.90 -18.93
CA ILE A 29 -6.57 -17.71 -18.14
C ILE A 29 -7.39 -16.81 -17.23
N ILE A 30 -8.71 -16.84 -17.39
CA ILE A 30 -9.67 -16.14 -16.52
C ILE A 30 -10.58 -17.18 -15.89
N HIS A 31 -10.55 -17.26 -14.56
CA HIS A 31 -11.48 -18.05 -13.77
C HIS A 31 -12.48 -17.11 -13.08
N SER A 32 -13.77 -17.25 -13.35
CA SER A 32 -14.81 -16.59 -12.57
C SER A 32 -15.43 -17.58 -11.58
N ASP A 33 -15.47 -17.22 -10.31
CA ASP A 33 -16.17 -18.03 -9.31
C ASP A 33 -17.64 -17.59 -9.16
N ALA A 34 -18.47 -18.56 -8.79
CA ALA A 34 -19.90 -18.49 -8.52
C ALA A 34 -20.34 -17.31 -7.64
N TYR A 35 -19.47 -16.87 -6.73
CA TYR A 35 -19.86 -16.04 -5.61
C TYR A 35 -19.61 -14.56 -5.77
N THR A 36 -18.63 -14.10 -6.59
CA THR A 36 -18.36 -12.68 -7.01
C THR A 36 -16.90 -12.38 -7.38
N SER A 37 -15.94 -13.30 -7.21
CA SER A 37 -14.51 -13.03 -7.49
C SER A 37 -14.06 -13.55 -8.86
N VAL A 38 -13.13 -12.82 -9.50
CA VAL A 38 -12.48 -13.22 -10.75
C VAL A 38 -10.98 -13.35 -10.52
N ILE A 39 -10.41 -14.47 -10.93
CA ILE A 39 -8.99 -14.77 -10.81
C ILE A 39 -8.40 -14.83 -12.22
N LEU A 40 -7.39 -14.00 -12.46
CA LEU A 40 -6.64 -13.92 -13.71
C LEU A 40 -5.24 -14.47 -13.46
N LYS A 41 -4.73 -15.33 -14.34
CA LYS A 41 -3.37 -15.87 -14.21
C LYS A 41 -2.51 -15.39 -15.36
N GLN A 42 -1.25 -15.05 -15.06
CA GLN A 42 -0.27 -14.55 -16.02
C GLN A 42 -0.77 -13.30 -16.75
N ALA A 43 -1.33 -12.38 -15.98
CA ALA A 43 -2.03 -11.23 -16.51
C ALA A 43 -1.11 -10.01 -16.62
N THR A 44 -1.26 -9.28 -17.72
CA THR A 44 -0.57 -8.02 -17.99
C THR A 44 -1.57 -6.87 -17.83
N LEU A 45 -1.24 -5.90 -16.98
CA LEU A 45 -2.02 -4.68 -16.81
C LEU A 45 -1.34 -3.54 -17.55
N SER A 46 -2.08 -2.77 -18.35
CA SER A 46 -1.57 -1.58 -19.01
C SER A 46 -2.69 -0.55 -19.29
N THR A 47 -2.31 0.66 -19.68
CA THR A 47 -3.27 1.71 -20.11
C THR A 47 -3.66 1.62 -21.57
N GLU A 48 -3.00 0.75 -22.33
CA GLU A 48 -3.24 0.56 -23.77
C GLU A 48 -3.90 -0.80 -24.00
N GLU A 49 -4.69 -0.93 -25.06
CA GLU A 49 -5.30 -2.23 -25.39
C GLU A 49 -4.23 -3.23 -25.84
N ASP A 50 -3.24 -2.77 -26.60
CA ASP A 50 -2.08 -3.54 -27.05
C ASP A 50 -0.90 -3.40 -26.07
N PRO A 51 -0.48 -4.47 -25.36
CA PRO A 51 0.61 -4.41 -24.39
C PRO A 51 1.96 -4.07 -25.02
N GLU A 52 2.17 -4.41 -26.30
CA GLU A 52 3.43 -4.16 -27.00
C GLU A 52 3.65 -2.67 -27.26
N GLN A 53 2.56 -1.89 -27.33
CA GLN A 53 2.58 -0.43 -27.50
C GLN A 53 2.54 0.33 -26.17
N ALA A 54 2.27 -0.37 -25.06
CA ALA A 54 2.13 0.26 -23.76
C ALA A 54 3.47 0.84 -23.28
N LEU A 55 3.50 2.14 -22.97
CA LEU A 55 4.67 2.79 -22.37
C LEU A 55 5.03 2.19 -21.01
N TRP A 56 4.04 1.70 -20.27
CA TRP A 56 4.25 0.98 -19.03
C TRP A 56 3.30 -0.23 -18.96
N SER A 57 3.79 -1.30 -18.35
CA SER A 57 3.01 -2.50 -18.11
C SER A 57 3.36 -3.11 -16.76
N VAL A 58 2.42 -3.82 -16.15
CA VAL A 58 2.67 -4.63 -14.96
C VAL A 58 2.36 -6.08 -15.30
N HIS A 59 3.39 -6.92 -15.39
CA HIS A 59 3.24 -8.35 -15.62
C HIS A 59 3.09 -9.07 -14.28
N THR A 60 1.99 -9.78 -14.07
CA THR A 60 1.66 -10.41 -12.79
C THR A 60 1.45 -11.90 -12.94
N LYS A 61 1.75 -12.66 -11.89
CA LYS A 61 1.46 -14.10 -11.87
C LYS A 61 -0.02 -14.37 -11.65
N ASN A 62 -0.63 -13.65 -10.71
CA ASN A 62 -2.07 -13.76 -10.42
C ASN A 62 -2.63 -12.38 -10.10
N ILE A 63 -3.81 -12.09 -10.61
CA ILE A 63 -4.66 -10.97 -10.18
C ILE A 63 -5.94 -11.57 -9.60
N TRP A 64 -6.37 -11.01 -8.48
CA TRP A 64 -7.67 -11.25 -7.88
C TRP A 64 -8.49 -9.98 -8.01
N LEU A 65 -9.58 -10.05 -8.77
CA LEU A 65 -10.63 -9.05 -8.74
C LEU A 65 -11.64 -9.52 -7.69
N LEU A 66 -11.63 -8.81 -6.57
CA LEU A 66 -12.48 -9.08 -5.43
C LEU A 66 -13.81 -8.32 -5.58
N PRO A 67 -14.84 -8.70 -4.80
CA PRO A 67 -16.11 -8.00 -4.81
C PRO A 67 -15.92 -6.51 -4.49
N ASN A 68 -16.82 -5.66 -4.99
CA ASN A 68 -16.75 -4.20 -4.82
C ASN A 68 -15.57 -3.50 -5.52
N ASN A 69 -15.13 -4.00 -6.69
CA ASN A 69 -14.11 -3.37 -7.54
C ASN A 69 -12.74 -3.21 -6.85
N GLN A 70 -12.41 -4.14 -5.97
CA GLN A 70 -11.11 -4.21 -5.31
C GLN A 70 -10.19 -5.11 -6.14
N LEU A 71 -8.90 -4.76 -6.20
CA LEU A 71 -7.91 -5.48 -7.00
C LEU A 71 -6.73 -5.88 -6.12
N ALA A 72 -6.29 -7.12 -6.22
CA ALA A 72 -5.02 -7.57 -5.67
C ALA A 72 -4.20 -8.26 -6.74
N PHE A 73 -2.87 -8.20 -6.66
CA PHE A 73 -2.01 -9.02 -7.51
C PHE A 73 -0.79 -9.55 -6.77
N SER A 74 -0.17 -10.59 -7.33
CA SER A 74 1.06 -11.18 -6.83
C SER A 74 2.13 -11.26 -7.90
N HIS A 75 3.38 -11.09 -7.49
CA HIS A 75 4.58 -11.15 -8.34
C HIS A 75 4.47 -10.21 -9.55
N GLY A 76 4.13 -8.94 -9.30
CA GLY A 76 4.07 -7.92 -10.34
C GLY A 76 5.47 -7.46 -10.72
N VAL A 77 5.77 -7.40 -12.01
CA VAL A 77 6.96 -6.74 -12.54
C VAL A 77 6.47 -5.52 -13.30
N LEU A 78 6.76 -4.33 -12.77
CA LEU A 78 6.54 -3.07 -13.45
C LEU A 78 7.65 -2.88 -14.49
N SER A 79 7.24 -2.74 -15.74
CA SER A 79 8.10 -2.51 -16.89
C SER A 79 7.76 -1.17 -17.54
N PHE A 80 8.76 -0.55 -18.17
CA PHE A 80 8.57 0.59 -19.07
C PHE A 80 8.97 0.15 -20.48
N GLY A 81 7.99 0.01 -21.38
CA GLY A 81 8.12 -0.80 -22.59
C GLY A 81 8.62 -2.21 -22.25
N VAL A 82 9.75 -2.61 -22.84
CA VAL A 82 10.36 -3.93 -22.65
C VAL A 82 11.28 -4.05 -21.42
N VAL A 83 11.57 -2.94 -20.73
CA VAL A 83 12.59 -2.91 -19.66
C VAL A 83 11.92 -3.10 -18.28
N PRO A 84 12.23 -4.18 -17.53
CA PRO A 84 11.70 -4.36 -16.19
C PRO A 84 12.39 -3.43 -15.19
N LEU A 85 11.61 -2.66 -14.43
CA LEU A 85 12.11 -1.67 -13.48
C LEU A 85 11.96 -2.10 -12.02
N LEU A 86 10.80 -2.65 -11.65
CA LEU A 86 10.48 -2.92 -10.24
C LEU A 86 9.69 -4.20 -10.07
N TYR A 87 10.17 -5.08 -9.19
CA TYR A 87 9.43 -6.24 -8.72
C TYR A 87 8.62 -5.93 -7.46
N ILE A 88 7.33 -6.26 -7.49
CA ILE A 88 6.35 -6.05 -6.43
C ILE A 88 5.79 -7.43 -6.05
N PRO A 89 6.18 -7.99 -4.89
CA PRO A 89 5.79 -9.36 -4.53
C PRO A 89 4.28 -9.50 -4.31
N PHE A 90 3.64 -8.48 -3.73
CA PHE A 90 2.20 -8.44 -3.50
C PHE A 90 1.71 -7.00 -3.48
N PHE A 91 0.52 -6.76 -4.05
CA PHE A 91 -0.13 -5.46 -4.07
C PHE A 91 -1.64 -5.61 -3.88
N TYR A 92 -2.24 -4.69 -3.14
CA TYR A 92 -3.68 -4.64 -2.91
C TYR A 92 -4.18 -3.20 -3.04
N TYR A 93 -5.13 -2.99 -3.94
CA TYR A 93 -5.80 -1.73 -4.24
C TYR A 93 -7.24 -1.77 -3.73
N PRO A 94 -7.52 -1.18 -2.55
CA PRO A 94 -8.86 -1.09 -1.98
C PRO A 94 -9.72 -0.01 -2.67
N LYS A 95 -11.05 -0.13 -2.53
CA LYS A 95 -12.03 0.80 -3.11
C LYS A 95 -12.03 2.19 -2.44
N ASP A 96 -11.93 2.22 -1.11
CA ASP A 96 -12.35 3.38 -0.31
C ASP A 96 -11.17 4.20 0.26
N GLU A 97 -10.04 3.59 0.63
CA GLU A 97 -8.88 4.35 1.11
C GLU A 97 -7.55 3.59 0.98
N PHE A 98 -6.51 4.30 0.55
CA PHE A 98 -5.19 3.73 0.28
C PHE A 98 -4.51 3.31 1.60
N ILE A 99 -4.31 2.00 1.79
CA ILE A 99 -3.83 1.41 3.05
C ILE A 99 -2.30 1.55 3.20
N GLY A 100 -1.53 1.96 2.19
CA GLY A 100 -0.07 2.06 2.31
C GLY A 100 0.57 3.08 1.37
N ASN A 101 1.39 3.98 1.93
CA ASN A 101 2.15 4.96 1.15
C ASN A 101 3.64 4.66 1.24
N PRO A 102 4.20 3.83 0.33
CA PRO A 102 5.64 3.65 0.26
C PRO A 102 6.28 4.94 -0.26
N VAL A 103 7.33 5.39 0.42
CA VAL A 103 8.18 6.51 0.05
C VAL A 103 9.60 5.98 -0.04
N PHE A 104 10.26 6.19 -1.16
CA PHE A 104 11.65 5.82 -1.35
C PHE A 104 12.46 7.02 -1.86
N GLY A 105 13.76 7.05 -1.58
CA GLY A 105 14.62 8.13 -2.04
C GLY A 105 16.06 7.99 -1.60
N LEU A 106 16.85 9.04 -1.87
CA LEU A 106 18.26 9.15 -1.50
C LEU A 106 18.45 10.35 -0.58
N ARG A 107 19.24 10.19 0.50
CA ARG A 107 19.66 11.28 1.38
C ARG A 107 21.15 11.20 1.63
N SER A 108 21.86 12.33 1.59
CA SER A 108 23.33 12.37 1.66
C SER A 108 23.94 11.72 2.91
N ARG A 109 23.19 11.63 4.03
CA ARG A 109 23.65 10.98 5.28
C ARG A 109 23.06 9.59 5.55
N ALA A 110 21.86 9.32 5.04
CA ALA A 110 21.15 8.07 5.32
C ALA A 110 21.23 7.05 4.17
N GLY A 111 21.75 7.48 3.01
CA GLY A 111 21.81 6.71 1.78
C GLY A 111 20.42 6.52 1.17
N ALA A 112 20.24 5.42 0.44
CA ALA A 112 18.94 4.96 -0.03
C ALA A 112 18.03 4.61 1.14
N PHE A 113 16.79 5.07 1.08
CA PHE A 113 15.78 4.78 2.09
C PHE A 113 14.46 4.30 1.47
N ILE A 114 13.75 3.45 2.21
CA ILE A 114 12.37 3.06 1.96
C ILE A 114 11.59 3.20 3.26
N GLN A 115 10.48 3.92 3.22
CA GLN A 115 9.58 4.18 4.34
C GLN A 115 8.19 3.79 3.90
N THR A 116 7.53 2.90 4.63
CA THR A 116 6.13 2.54 4.38
C THR A 116 5.32 2.77 5.64
N THR A 117 4.16 3.38 5.48
CA THR A 117 3.20 3.59 6.56
C THR A 117 1.84 3.11 6.12
N THR A 118 1.26 2.24 6.95
CA THR A 118 -0.04 1.64 6.74
C THR A 118 -0.97 1.88 7.92
N TYR A 119 -2.19 2.34 7.63
CA TYR A 119 -3.26 2.48 8.60
C TYR A 119 -4.17 1.25 8.50
N LEU A 120 -4.20 0.43 9.55
CA LEU A 120 -5.07 -0.74 9.64
C LEU A 120 -6.47 -0.37 10.09
N LEU A 121 -6.58 0.66 10.92
CA LEU A 121 -7.83 1.21 11.43
C LEU A 121 -7.73 2.73 11.41
N GLY A 122 -8.85 3.40 11.14
CA GLY A 122 -8.94 4.85 11.14
C GLY A 122 -8.31 5.52 9.92
N LYS A 123 -8.72 6.76 9.69
CA LYS A 123 -8.13 7.61 8.63
C LYS A 123 -6.96 8.38 9.20
N ARG A 124 -6.04 8.80 8.33
CA ARG A 124 -5.01 9.77 8.71
C ARG A 124 -5.72 11.04 9.21
N PRO A 125 -5.45 11.52 10.44
CA PRO A 125 -6.03 12.78 10.89
C PRO A 125 -5.55 13.91 9.97
N LYS A 126 -6.49 14.65 9.38
CA LYS A 126 -6.21 15.77 8.50
C LYS A 126 -5.76 16.95 9.36
N SER A 127 -4.45 17.05 9.59
CA SER A 127 -3.76 18.18 10.25
C SER A 127 -4.51 18.76 11.47
N ALA A 128 -4.58 18.01 12.57
CA ALA A 128 -4.84 18.63 13.86
C ALA A 128 -3.50 19.17 14.41
N TYR A 129 -3.22 20.46 14.15
CA TYR A 129 -2.28 21.20 15.00
C TYR A 129 -2.81 21.07 16.44
N PRO A 130 -1.98 20.68 17.44
CA PRO A 130 -2.46 20.65 18.81
C PRO A 130 -2.95 22.07 19.14
N PRO A 131 -4.22 22.27 19.53
CA PRO A 131 -4.74 23.59 19.76
C PRO A 131 -3.87 24.27 20.83
N SER A 132 -3.26 25.39 20.47
CA SER A 132 -2.70 26.32 21.44
C SER A 132 -3.80 26.64 22.45
N PHE A 133 -3.45 26.62 23.73
CA PHE A 133 -4.39 26.93 24.80
C PHE A 133 -5.05 28.29 24.51
N GLY A 134 -6.35 28.29 24.21
CA GLY A 134 -7.14 29.50 23.99
C GLY A 134 -7.77 29.72 22.61
N THR A 135 -7.72 28.78 21.66
CA THR A 135 -8.47 28.94 20.38
C THR A 135 -9.31 27.71 20.06
N GLN A 136 -10.64 27.85 20.13
CA GLN A 136 -11.58 26.88 19.58
C GLN A 136 -11.58 27.01 18.05
N SER A 137 -10.91 26.08 17.36
CA SER A 137 -11.10 25.88 15.91
C SER A 137 -12.46 25.19 15.65
N PRO A 138 -13.18 25.54 14.57
CA PRO A 138 -14.50 25.00 14.31
C PRO A 138 -14.43 23.49 14.01
N ALA A 139 -15.33 22.76 14.65
CA ALA A 139 -15.73 21.37 14.43
C ALA A 139 -14.71 20.52 13.65
N GLN A 140 -13.68 20.09 14.40
CA GLN A 140 -12.83 18.97 14.06
C GLN A 140 -13.70 17.73 13.83
N GLU A 141 -13.62 17.17 12.62
CA GLU A 141 -14.11 15.83 12.29
C GLU A 141 -13.56 14.86 13.35
N GLU A 142 -14.46 14.13 14.04
CA GLU A 142 -14.16 13.29 15.20
C GLU A 142 -12.84 12.54 14.99
N ALA A 143 -11.87 12.72 15.90
CA ALA A 143 -10.53 12.16 15.77
C ALA A 143 -10.64 10.65 15.52
N PRO A 144 -10.33 10.16 14.30
CA PRO A 144 -10.61 8.77 13.97
C PRO A 144 -9.65 7.90 14.78
N ASN A 145 -10.23 7.00 15.59
CA ASN A 145 -9.49 5.93 16.25
C ASN A 145 -8.59 5.24 15.22
N TYR A 146 -7.27 5.25 15.42
CA TYR A 146 -6.34 4.72 14.44
C TYR A 146 -5.36 3.71 15.01
N LEU A 147 -5.01 2.74 14.16
CA LEU A 147 -3.90 1.80 14.33
C LEU A 147 -3.01 1.94 13.10
N LYS A 148 -1.80 2.45 13.32
CA LYS A 148 -0.78 2.66 12.30
C LYS A 148 0.36 1.66 12.49
N ILE A 149 0.84 1.12 11.39
CA ILE A 149 2.11 0.40 11.30
C ILE A 149 3.05 1.23 10.43
N SER A 150 4.31 1.36 10.82
CA SER A 150 5.35 2.00 10.04
C SER A 150 6.60 1.15 10.01
N ALA A 151 7.25 1.10 8.85
CA ALA A 151 8.55 0.49 8.69
C ALA A 151 9.42 1.38 7.81
N ASP A 152 10.60 1.72 8.31
CA ASP A 152 11.58 2.56 7.64
C ASP A 152 12.91 1.81 7.58
N TYR A 153 13.53 1.75 6.41
CA TYR A 153 14.84 1.16 6.23
C TYR A 153 15.74 2.15 5.50
N TYR A 154 16.94 2.32 6.04
CA TYR A 154 17.97 3.22 5.54
C TYR A 154 19.23 2.38 5.33
N SER A 155 19.77 2.42 4.12
CA SER A 155 20.98 1.66 3.75
C SER A 155 22.16 1.93 4.68
N ALA A 156 22.35 3.17 5.14
CA ALA A 156 23.44 3.55 6.03
C ALA A 156 23.10 3.41 7.53
N LEU A 157 21.85 3.69 7.93
CA LEU A 157 21.47 3.76 9.35
C LEU A 157 20.86 2.46 9.89
N GLY A 158 20.38 1.56 9.02
CA GLY A 158 19.65 0.37 9.43
C GLY A 158 18.13 0.53 9.35
N GLY A 159 17.39 -0.30 10.07
CA GLY A 159 15.94 -0.43 9.93
C GLY A 159 15.20 -0.15 11.24
N MET A 160 13.98 0.36 11.13
CA MET A 160 13.04 0.56 12.21
C MET A 160 11.66 0.08 11.77
N ALA A 161 10.95 -0.62 12.64
CA ALA A 161 9.55 -0.92 12.49
C ALA A 161 8.80 -0.55 13.76
N GLY A 162 7.54 -0.17 13.65
CA GLY A 162 6.76 0.15 14.83
C GLY A 162 5.27 0.25 14.57
N ILE A 163 4.56 0.30 15.67
CA ILE A 163 3.12 0.36 15.75
C ILE A 163 2.75 1.59 16.56
N SER A 164 1.72 2.32 16.14
CA SER A 164 1.20 3.47 16.86
C SER A 164 -0.32 3.42 16.88
N THR A 165 -0.92 3.65 18.04
CA THR A 165 -2.37 3.65 18.22
C THR A 165 -2.84 4.95 18.85
N PHE A 166 -4.07 5.32 18.52
CA PHE A 166 -4.82 6.35 19.20
C PHE A 166 -6.29 5.95 19.25
N PHE A 167 -6.85 5.81 20.44
CA PHE A 167 -8.25 5.48 20.67
C PHE A 167 -8.85 6.46 21.66
N GLN A 168 -10.00 7.05 21.34
CA GLN A 168 -10.78 7.88 22.25
C GLN A 168 -12.10 7.18 22.55
N ALA A 169 -12.34 6.85 23.82
CA ALA A 169 -13.59 6.21 24.28
C ALA A 169 -14.50 7.29 24.88
N LYS A 170 -15.76 7.34 24.43
CA LYS A 170 -16.70 8.42 24.82
C LYS A 170 -17.16 8.37 26.29
N ASP A 171 -17.02 7.23 26.98
CA ASP A 171 -17.75 7.03 28.24
C ASP A 171 -16.90 7.05 29.53
N TYR A 172 -15.62 6.62 29.53
CA TYR A 172 -14.85 6.52 30.79
C TYR A 172 -13.32 6.69 30.70
N LEU A 173 -12.70 6.58 29.52
CA LEU A 173 -11.25 6.76 29.33
C LEU A 173 -10.99 7.92 28.37
N PRO A 174 -10.23 8.98 28.76
CA PRO A 174 -10.11 10.19 27.96
C PRO A 174 -9.45 9.96 26.60
N PHE A 175 -8.44 9.08 26.54
CA PHE A 175 -7.83 8.53 25.32
C PHE A 175 -6.77 7.48 25.69
N VAL A 176 -6.49 6.55 24.78
CA VAL A 176 -5.37 5.61 24.82
C VAL A 176 -4.47 5.92 23.63
N ARG A 177 -3.22 6.28 23.91
CA ARG A 177 -2.17 6.42 22.90
C ARG A 177 -1.03 5.48 23.26
N PHE A 178 -0.69 4.58 22.35
CA PHE A 178 0.43 3.69 22.52
C PHE A 178 1.32 3.72 21.28
N SER A 179 2.63 3.67 21.47
CA SER A 179 3.58 3.56 20.38
C SER A 179 4.74 2.67 20.80
N ALA A 180 5.02 1.65 19.98
CA ALA A 180 6.16 0.77 20.16
C ALA A 180 6.96 0.73 18.87
N TYR A 181 8.27 0.88 18.98
CA TYR A 181 9.21 0.81 17.87
C TYR A 181 10.36 -0.11 18.23
N ILE A 182 10.78 -0.92 17.26
CA ILE A 182 11.99 -1.72 17.32
C ILE A 182 12.86 -1.33 16.14
N GLY A 183 14.15 -1.14 16.38
CA GLY A 183 15.09 -0.78 15.32
C GLY A 183 16.46 -1.39 15.56
N ALA A 184 17.16 -1.67 14.47
CA ALA A 184 18.52 -2.13 14.45
C ALA A 184 19.36 -1.14 13.64
N SER A 185 20.42 -0.61 14.25
CA SER A 185 21.34 0.31 13.61
C SER A 185 22.52 -0.44 12.98
N ARG A 186 23.01 0.04 11.84
CA ARG A 186 24.25 -0.47 11.21
C ARG A 186 25.49 0.35 11.59
N THR A 187 25.29 1.53 12.18
CA THR A 187 26.38 2.36 12.69
C THR A 187 26.57 2.09 14.17
N VAL A 188 27.72 1.48 14.49
CA VAL A 188 28.28 1.41 15.84
C VAL A 188 29.03 2.71 16.08
N HIS A 189 28.68 3.47 17.11
CA HIS A 189 29.48 4.62 17.50
C HIS A 189 30.59 4.15 18.44
N GLN A 190 31.83 4.57 18.18
CA GLN A 190 32.92 4.40 19.15
C GLN A 190 32.57 5.26 20.36
N GLY A 191 32.15 4.65 21.47
CA GLY A 191 32.05 5.35 22.73
C GLY A 191 33.44 5.83 23.13
N GLY A 192 33.55 7.03 23.71
CA GLY A 192 34.84 7.65 24.10
C GLY A 192 35.74 6.81 25.03
N ASN A 193 35.29 5.65 25.49
CA ASN A 193 36.02 4.67 26.29
C ASN A 193 36.40 3.37 25.54
N GLY A 194 36.35 3.35 24.20
CA GLY A 194 36.76 2.16 23.42
C GLY A 194 35.78 0.98 23.48
N ALA A 195 34.56 1.18 23.98
CA ALA A 195 33.48 0.20 23.91
C ALA A 195 32.62 0.44 22.65
N TYR A 196 32.20 -0.66 22.01
CA TYR A 196 31.34 -0.67 20.84
C TYR A 196 29.86 -0.69 21.28
N SER A 197 29.07 0.29 20.83
CA SER A 197 27.59 0.29 20.91
C SER A 197 26.98 0.67 19.58
#